data_AF-A0A9E2L9X6-F1
#
_entry.id   AF-A0A9E2L9X6-F1
#
_cell.length_a   1.000
_cell.length_b   1.000
_cell.length_c   1.000
_cell.angle_alpha   90.00
_cell.angle_beta   90.00
_cell.angle_gamma   90.00
#
_symmetry.space_group_name_H-M   'P 1'
#
loop_
_entity.id
_entity.type
_entity.pdbx_description
1 polymer ?
#
loop_
_entity_poly.entity_id
_entity_poly.type
_entity_poly.pdbx_seq_one_letter_code
_entity_poly.pdbx_strand_id
1 'polypeptide(L)'
;MTVAGKSGDAALTRARRLLARRGGWIEAVPGGYGVRPGGDRRGRVVLTLDEAGFRRLVEAPGLRRRPGGGWVARTVPTAAQAAEAPGRPGLIEGSRTVMERDGGLVVRRANLGQSAVAWLARRRDAEGRPWLGAAEVAAAARLGLDAERAARGPSVTLRWDALPRAGGGSAVRAEPGD
;
A
#
# COMPACT_ATOMS: atom_id res chain seq x y z
N MET A 1 13.10 -37.37 22.49
CA MET A 1 13.15 -36.32 23.53
C MET A 1 13.07 -34.96 22.83
N THR A 2 11.86 -34.50 22.50
CA THR A 2 11.62 -33.40 21.54
C THR A 2 10.54 -32.45 22.08
N VAL A 3 10.81 -31.81 23.23
CA VAL A 3 9.87 -30.87 23.87
C VAL A 3 10.45 -29.44 23.94
N ALA A 4 11.77 -29.27 23.84
CA ALA A 4 12.43 -27.95 23.92
C ALA A 4 12.12 -27.02 22.73
N GLY A 5 11.82 -27.56 21.54
CA GLY A 5 11.60 -26.76 20.32
C GLY A 5 10.31 -25.95 20.31
N LYS A 6 9.21 -26.48 20.87
CA LYS A 6 7.89 -25.81 20.85
C LYS A 6 7.86 -24.53 21.66
N SER A 7 8.51 -24.52 22.83
CA SER A 7 8.60 -23.32 23.68
C SER A 7 9.40 -22.21 23.01
N GLY A 8 10.48 -22.56 22.31
CA GLY A 8 11.28 -21.62 21.51
C GLY A 8 10.51 -21.03 20.33
N ASP A 9 9.74 -21.85 19.60
CA ASP A 9 8.91 -21.39 18.48
C ASP A 9 7.77 -20.45 18.92
N ALA A 10 7.12 -20.76 20.05
CA ALA A 10 6.09 -19.90 20.63
C ALA A 10 6.67 -18.54 21.09
N ALA A 11 7.83 -18.56 21.74
CA ALA A 11 8.55 -17.35 22.13
C ALA A 11 8.96 -16.51 20.91
N LEU A 12 9.51 -17.14 19.86
CA LEU A 12 9.87 -16.48 18.61
C LEU A 12 8.66 -15.83 17.93
N THR A 13 7.54 -16.54 17.85
CA THR A 13 6.29 -16.03 17.27
C THR A 13 5.76 -14.83 18.06
N ARG A 14 5.82 -14.89 19.39
CA ARG A 14 5.44 -13.78 20.27
C ARG A 14 6.38 -12.58 20.10
N ALA A 15 7.68 -12.81 19.98
CA ALA A 15 8.67 -11.76 19.76
C ALA A 15 8.41 -11.02 18.45
N ARG A 16 8.16 -11.74 17.34
CA ARG A 16 7.79 -11.15 16.04
C ARG A 16 6.56 -10.25 16.16
N ARG A 17 5.53 -10.72 16.86
CA ARG A 17 4.30 -9.94 17.10
C ARG A 17 4.56 -8.67 17.92
N LEU A 18 5.43 -8.74 18.92
CA LEU A 18 5.79 -7.58 19.76
C LEU A 18 6.63 -6.56 18.98
N LEU A 19 7.58 -7.02 18.17
CA LEU A 19 8.42 -6.17 17.32
C LEU A 19 7.65 -5.50 16.17
N ALA A 20 6.56 -6.11 15.71
CA ALA A 20 5.66 -5.52 14.72
C ALA A 20 4.80 -4.37 15.29
N ARG A 21 4.74 -4.19 16.63
CA ARG A 21 4.02 -3.07 17.24
C ARG A 21 4.81 -1.77 17.09
N ARG A 22 4.09 -0.64 17.07
CA ARG A 22 4.69 0.68 16.97
C ARG A 22 5.68 0.92 18.13
N GLY A 23 6.96 1.03 17.79
CA GLY A 23 8.04 1.26 18.76
C GLY A 23 8.57 -0.01 19.43
N GLY A 24 8.20 -1.21 18.96
CA GLY A 24 8.79 -2.47 19.43
C GLY A 24 10.27 -2.60 19.06
N TRP A 25 11.10 -3.03 20.00
CA TRP A 25 12.53 -3.23 19.79
C TRP A 25 13.09 -4.33 20.70
N ILE A 26 14.28 -4.82 20.36
CA ILE A 26 15.00 -5.87 21.07
C ILE A 26 16.41 -5.40 21.40
N GLU A 27 16.94 -5.79 22.55
CA GLU A 27 18.31 -5.47 22.96
C GLU A 27 18.98 -6.64 23.68
N ALA A 28 20.30 -6.62 23.75
CA ALA A 28 21.04 -7.55 24.58
C ALA A 28 20.80 -7.20 26.06
N VAL A 29 20.49 -8.20 26.87
CA VAL A 29 20.30 -8.10 28.32
C VAL A 29 21.06 -9.26 29.00
N PRO A 30 21.33 -9.18 30.32
CA PRO A 30 21.86 -10.33 31.04
C PRO A 30 20.96 -11.55 30.84
N GLY A 31 21.50 -12.64 30.27
CA GLY A 31 20.77 -13.88 30.01
C GLY A 31 20.09 -14.00 28.63
N GLY A 32 20.29 -13.06 27.71
CA GLY A 32 19.83 -13.21 26.32
C GLY A 32 19.44 -11.88 25.66
N TYR A 33 18.29 -11.89 24.97
CA TYR A 33 17.81 -10.75 24.19
C TYR A 33 16.39 -10.33 24.63
N GLY A 34 16.28 -9.16 25.23
CA GLY A 34 15.04 -8.63 25.80
C GLY A 34 14.23 -7.86 24.78
N VAL A 35 12.96 -8.25 24.60
CA VAL A 35 11.99 -7.58 23.72
C VAL A 35 11.13 -6.61 24.53
N ARG A 36 11.04 -5.38 24.03
CA ARG A 36 10.24 -4.29 24.61
C ARG A 36 9.23 -3.81 23.57
N PRO A 37 7.94 -3.71 23.91
CA PRO A 37 6.90 -3.32 22.94
C PRO A 37 6.81 -1.81 22.68
N GLY A 38 7.51 -0.96 23.44
CA GLY A 38 7.44 0.50 23.34
C GLY A 38 8.81 1.15 23.11
N GLY A 39 8.83 2.32 22.47
CA GLY A 39 10.05 3.00 22.02
C GLY A 39 10.90 3.62 23.14
N ASP A 40 10.45 3.54 24.39
CA ASP A 40 11.16 4.02 25.57
C ASP A 40 12.06 2.92 26.15
N ARG A 41 13.30 3.29 26.52
CA ARG A 41 14.25 2.41 27.19
C ARG A 41 13.83 2.04 28.61
N ARG A 42 13.01 2.87 29.26
CA ARG A 42 12.49 2.63 30.62
C ARG A 42 11.33 1.66 30.68
N GLY A 43 10.81 1.21 29.52
CA GLY A 43 9.80 0.16 29.48
C GLY A 43 10.28 -1.10 30.19
N ARG A 44 9.41 -2.08 30.44
CA ARG A 44 9.84 -3.40 30.96
C ARG A 44 10.18 -4.34 29.81
N VAL A 45 11.14 -5.23 30.01
CA VAL A 45 11.35 -6.38 29.11
C VAL A 45 10.15 -7.31 29.28
N VAL A 46 9.42 -7.56 28.20
CA VAL A 46 8.18 -8.37 28.23
C VAL A 46 8.44 -9.82 27.82
N LEU A 47 9.57 -10.07 27.16
CA LEU A 47 9.99 -11.38 26.70
C LEU A 47 11.52 -11.39 26.56
N THR A 48 12.17 -12.48 26.98
CA THR A 48 13.59 -12.71 26.72
C THR A 48 13.72 -13.89 25.75
N LEU A 49 14.51 -13.70 24.69
CA LEU A 49 14.90 -14.76 23.77
C LEU A 49 16.32 -15.22 24.07
N ASP A 50 16.59 -16.49 23.80
CA ASP A 50 17.93 -17.04 23.77
C ASP A 50 18.65 -16.66 22.46
N GLU A 51 19.92 -17.02 22.38
CA GLU A 51 20.76 -16.79 21.20
C GLU A 51 20.20 -17.47 19.94
N ALA A 52 19.66 -18.69 20.07
CA ALA A 52 19.08 -19.42 18.95
C ALA A 52 17.83 -18.72 18.39
N GLY A 53 16.92 -18.28 19.26
CA GLY A 53 15.74 -17.50 18.88
C GLY A 53 16.10 -16.14 18.28
N PHE A 54 17.14 -15.49 18.80
CA PHE A 54 17.64 -14.23 18.24
C PHE A 54 18.18 -14.40 16.82
N ARG A 55 19.00 -15.43 16.54
CA ARG A 55 19.49 -15.69 15.17
C ARG A 55 18.35 -15.92 14.18
N ARG A 56 17.30 -16.66 14.59
CA ARG A 56 16.12 -16.86 13.75
C ARG A 56 15.33 -15.57 13.46
N LEU A 57 15.38 -14.56 14.35
CA LEU A 57 14.85 -13.22 14.04
C LEU A 57 15.70 -12.47 13.01
N VAL A 58 17.02 -12.63 13.08
CA VAL A 58 17.98 -12.01 12.15
C VAL A 58 17.84 -12.59 10.74
N GLU A 59 17.62 -13.90 10.62
CA GLU A 59 17.47 -14.56 9.32
C GLU A 59 16.18 -14.18 8.59
N ALA A 60 15.05 -14.08 9.30
CA ALA A 60 13.77 -13.70 8.69
C ALA A 60 12.79 -13.14 9.75
N PRO A 61 12.29 -11.89 9.62
CA PRO A 61 12.41 -10.91 8.53
C PRO A 61 13.65 -9.99 8.58
N GLY A 62 14.55 -10.19 9.55
CA GLY A 62 15.74 -9.37 9.74
C GLY A 62 15.54 -8.21 10.70
N LEU A 63 16.66 -7.73 11.24
CA LEU A 63 16.72 -6.66 12.23
C LEU A 63 17.53 -5.47 11.69
N ARG A 64 17.20 -4.25 12.14
CA ARG A 64 17.96 -3.01 11.84
C ARG A 64 18.43 -2.36 13.13
N ARG A 65 19.68 -1.87 13.15
CA ARG A 65 20.23 -1.14 14.30
C ARG A 65 19.44 0.15 14.55
N ARG A 66 19.16 0.43 15.82
CA ARG A 66 18.52 1.67 16.27
C ARG A 66 19.60 2.67 16.72
N PRO A 67 19.48 3.99 16.45
CA PRO A 67 20.44 5.01 16.91
C PRO A 67 20.64 5.03 18.42
N GLY A 68 19.64 4.56 19.18
CA GLY A 68 19.71 4.41 20.63
C GLY A 68 20.14 3.03 21.14
N GLY A 69 20.82 2.21 20.33
CA GLY A 69 21.14 0.84 20.71
C GLY A 69 19.94 -0.10 20.63
N GLY A 70 20.26 -1.39 20.59
CA GLY A 70 19.32 -2.45 20.24
C GLY A 70 18.93 -2.43 18.76
N TRP A 71 17.92 -3.22 18.45
CA TRP A 71 17.45 -3.48 17.10
C TRP A 71 15.94 -3.37 17.01
N VAL A 72 15.45 -2.93 15.86
CA VAL A 72 14.02 -2.94 15.50
C VAL A 72 13.80 -3.95 14.38
N ALA A 73 12.60 -4.49 14.26
CA ALA A 73 12.26 -5.33 13.12
C ALA A 73 12.43 -4.55 11.82
N ARG A 74 13.03 -5.19 10.81
CA ARG A 74 12.97 -4.69 9.44
C ARG A 74 11.55 -4.92 8.95
N THR A 75 10.83 -3.84 8.68
CA THR A 75 9.55 -3.90 7.98
C THR A 75 9.85 -4.27 6.53
N VAL A 76 9.73 -5.55 6.19
CA VAL A 76 9.70 -5.97 4.79
C VAL A 76 8.32 -5.58 4.27
N PRO A 77 8.21 -4.74 3.23
CA PRO A 77 6.93 -4.50 2.58
C PRO A 77 6.33 -5.85 2.21
N THR A 78 5.05 -6.09 2.56
CA THR A 78 4.36 -7.29 2.08
C THR A 78 4.47 -7.36 0.55
N ALA A 79 4.50 -8.53 -0.07
CA ALA A 79 4.58 -8.66 -1.53
C ALA A 79 3.52 -7.79 -2.27
N ALA A 80 2.35 -7.58 -1.65
CA ALA A 80 1.31 -6.65 -2.12
C ALA A 80 1.74 -5.16 -2.15
N GLN A 81 2.63 -4.73 -1.25
CA GLN A 81 3.21 -3.38 -1.22
C GLN A 81 4.46 -3.26 -2.11
N ALA A 82 5.18 -4.36 -2.34
CA ALA A 82 6.32 -4.40 -3.25
C ALA A 82 5.93 -4.46 -4.73
N ALA A 83 4.69 -4.88 -5.03
CA ALA A 83 4.22 -5.07 -6.41
C ALA A 83 3.88 -3.78 -7.17
N GLU A 84 3.64 -2.65 -6.49
CA GLU A 84 3.35 -1.38 -7.19
C GLU A 84 4.68 -0.68 -7.53
N ALA A 85 5.20 -0.98 -8.73
CA ALA A 85 6.38 -0.30 -9.27
C ALA A 85 6.17 1.24 -9.22
N PRO A 86 7.14 2.01 -8.67
CA PRO A 86 7.04 3.46 -8.65
C PRO A 86 6.97 4.01 -10.08
N GLY A 87 6.17 5.06 -10.29
CA GLY A 87 6.21 5.85 -11.54
C GLY A 87 5.14 5.55 -12.59
N ARG A 88 4.01 4.94 -12.24
CA ARG A 88 2.85 4.80 -13.16
C ARG A 88 1.56 5.45 -12.62
N PRO A 89 1.51 6.78 -12.39
CA PRO A 89 0.26 7.46 -12.03
C PRO A 89 -0.85 7.14 -13.03
N GLY A 90 -2.04 6.80 -12.54
CA GLY A 90 -3.20 6.50 -13.39
C GLY A 90 -3.18 5.12 -14.04
N LEU A 91 -2.26 4.23 -13.65
CA LEU A 91 -2.26 2.83 -14.03
C LEU A 91 -2.13 1.93 -12.80
N ILE A 92 -3.15 1.12 -12.57
CA ILE A 92 -3.15 0.05 -11.58
C ILE A 92 -3.33 -1.26 -12.35
N GLU A 93 -2.27 -2.05 -12.44
CA GLU A 93 -2.36 -3.33 -13.15
C GLU A 93 -3.32 -4.29 -12.43
N GLY A 94 -4.16 -4.95 -13.20
CA GLY A 94 -5.00 -6.03 -12.71
C GLY A 94 -5.73 -6.74 -13.83
N SER A 95 -6.73 -7.51 -13.45
CA SER A 95 -7.60 -8.20 -14.38
C SER A 95 -9.06 -7.92 -14.04
N ARG A 96 -9.91 -7.89 -15.07
CA ARG A 96 -11.36 -7.72 -14.95
C ARG A 96 -12.04 -8.82 -15.75
N THR A 97 -13.09 -9.39 -15.17
CA THR A 97 -14.01 -10.27 -15.89
C THR A 97 -14.86 -9.42 -16.83
N VAL A 98 -14.79 -9.71 -18.12
CA VAL A 98 -15.55 -9.04 -19.18
C VAL A 98 -16.42 -10.10 -19.86
N MET A 99 -17.66 -9.73 -20.14
CA MET A 99 -18.56 -10.57 -20.92
C MET A 99 -18.24 -10.38 -22.40
N GLU A 100 -17.94 -11.46 -23.11
CA GLU A 100 -17.75 -11.46 -24.55
C GLU A 100 -19.10 -11.48 -25.29
N ARG A 101 -19.06 -11.25 -26.61
CA ARG A 101 -20.28 -11.10 -27.44
C ARG A 101 -21.15 -12.36 -27.47
N ASP A 102 -20.55 -13.52 -27.20
CA ASP A 102 -21.22 -14.82 -27.10
C ASP A 102 -21.83 -15.09 -25.71
N GLY A 103 -21.71 -14.14 -24.78
CA GLY A 103 -22.17 -14.27 -23.39
C GLY A 103 -21.19 -14.97 -22.47
N GLY A 104 -20.02 -15.39 -22.97
CA GLY A 104 -18.96 -15.99 -22.16
C GLY A 104 -18.29 -14.96 -21.24
N LEU A 105 -17.97 -15.35 -20.01
CA LEU A 105 -17.19 -14.52 -19.09
C LEU A 105 -15.70 -14.84 -19.24
N VAL A 106 -14.90 -13.85 -19.64
CA VAL A 106 -13.45 -14.00 -19.82
C VAL A 106 -12.70 -13.01 -18.94
N VAL A 107 -11.63 -13.48 -18.29
CA VAL A 107 -10.73 -12.63 -17.51
C VAL A 107 -9.74 -11.96 -18.46
N ARG A 108 -9.74 -10.62 -18.52
CA ARG A 108 -8.78 -9.84 -19.32
C ARG A 108 -7.95 -8.91 -18.45
N ARG A 109 -6.69 -8.68 -18.85
CA ARG A 109 -5.85 -7.64 -18.24
C ARG A 109 -6.52 -6.28 -18.43
N ALA A 110 -6.60 -5.52 -17.35
CA ALA A 110 -7.25 -4.23 -17.33
C ALA A 110 -6.52 -3.28 -16.38
N ASN A 111 -6.61 -1.98 -16.67
CA ASN A 111 -6.25 -0.94 -15.73
C ASN A 111 -7.39 -0.78 -14.70
N LEU A 112 -7.14 -1.11 -13.45
CA LEU A 112 -8.10 -1.02 -12.34
C LEU A 112 -8.20 0.39 -11.74
N GLY A 113 -7.32 1.31 -12.10
CA GLY A 113 -7.27 2.66 -11.55
C GLY A 113 -6.92 3.66 -12.63
N GLN A 114 -7.94 4.13 -13.34
CA GLN A 114 -7.79 5.10 -14.42
C GLN A 114 -7.47 6.52 -13.94
N SER A 115 -7.44 6.77 -12.63
CA SER A 115 -7.12 8.08 -12.07
C SER A 115 -5.82 8.07 -11.27
N ALA A 116 -5.04 9.14 -11.39
CA ALA A 116 -3.86 9.37 -10.56
C ALA A 116 -4.23 9.39 -9.07
N VAL A 117 -5.44 9.85 -8.73
CA VAL A 117 -5.95 9.84 -7.35
C VAL A 117 -6.19 8.42 -6.84
N ALA A 118 -6.76 7.52 -7.65
CA ALA A 118 -6.92 6.12 -7.28
C ALA A 118 -5.55 5.43 -7.07
N TRP A 119 -4.54 5.82 -7.85
CA TRP A 119 -3.16 5.38 -7.66
C TRP A 119 -2.56 5.90 -6.34
N LEU A 120 -2.72 7.19 -6.02
CA LEU A 120 -2.23 7.78 -4.76
C LEU A 120 -2.96 7.22 -3.53
N ALA A 121 -4.26 6.94 -3.63
CA ALA A 121 -5.09 6.44 -2.52
C ALA A 121 -4.61 5.09 -1.95
N ARG A 122 -3.87 4.30 -2.73
CA ARG A 122 -3.30 3.01 -2.29
C ARG A 122 -1.98 3.15 -1.53
N ARG A 123 -1.34 4.32 -1.62
CA ARG A 123 0.01 4.55 -1.08
C ARG A 123 -0.03 5.02 0.37
N ARG A 124 1.06 4.74 1.07
CA ARG A 124 1.27 5.09 2.47
C ARG A 124 2.63 5.74 2.67
N ASP A 125 2.76 6.61 3.67
CA ASP A 125 4.02 7.24 4.06
C ASP A 125 4.93 6.25 4.81
N ALA A 126 6.11 6.74 5.22
CA ALA A 126 7.08 5.94 5.98
C ALA A 126 6.53 5.48 7.34
N GLU A 127 5.57 6.20 7.89
CA GLU A 127 4.87 5.93 9.14
C GLU A 127 3.63 5.01 8.93
N GLY A 128 3.32 4.65 7.69
CA GLY A 128 2.19 3.78 7.33
C GLY A 128 0.84 4.48 7.24
N ARG A 129 0.80 5.82 7.32
CA ARG A 129 -0.42 6.62 7.12
C ARG A 129 -0.76 6.71 5.63
N PRO A 130 -2.05 6.66 5.25
CA PRO A 130 -2.44 6.84 3.86
C PRO A 130 -2.09 8.25 3.38
N TRP A 131 -1.72 8.39 2.10
CA TRP A 131 -1.42 9.70 1.51
C TRP A 131 -2.67 10.56 1.30
N LEU A 132 -3.81 9.92 1.09
CA LEU A 132 -5.11 10.58 0.92
C LEU A 132 -6.12 10.02 1.90
N GLY A 133 -6.93 10.90 2.48
CA GLY A 133 -8.09 10.55 3.29
C GLY A 133 -9.26 10.04 2.45
N ALA A 134 -10.17 9.29 3.08
CA ALA A 134 -11.34 8.74 2.39
C ALA A 134 -12.24 9.84 1.77
N ALA A 135 -12.37 10.98 2.44
CA ALA A 135 -13.14 12.12 1.94
C ALA A 135 -12.52 12.74 0.68
N GLU A 136 -11.19 12.85 0.62
CA GLU A 136 -10.47 13.40 -0.54
C GLU A 136 -10.61 12.49 -1.76
N VAL A 137 -10.52 11.17 -1.55
CA VAL A 137 -10.74 10.18 -2.61
C VAL A 137 -12.16 10.26 -3.15
N ALA A 138 -13.16 10.38 -2.28
CA ALA A 138 -14.55 10.52 -2.67
C ALA A 138 -14.81 11.84 -3.43
N ALA A 139 -14.24 12.95 -2.95
CA ALA A 139 -14.34 14.25 -3.61
C ALA A 139 -13.74 14.23 -5.02
N ALA A 140 -12.56 13.60 -5.19
CA ALA A 140 -11.94 13.45 -6.50
C ALA A 140 -12.76 12.57 -7.45
N ALA A 141 -13.35 11.47 -6.95
CA ALA A 141 -14.24 10.63 -7.76
C ALA A 141 -15.48 11.41 -8.22
N ARG A 142 -16.05 12.24 -7.34
CA ARG A 142 -17.18 13.11 -7.68
C ARG A 142 -16.78 14.16 -8.73
N LEU A 143 -15.63 14.80 -8.55
CA LEU A 143 -15.12 15.79 -9.50
C LEU A 143 -14.90 15.19 -10.89
N GLY A 144 -14.39 13.95 -10.98
CA GLY A 144 -14.24 13.25 -12.26
C GLY A 144 -15.58 13.04 -12.97
N LEU A 145 -16.61 12.58 -12.25
CA LEU A 145 -17.95 12.41 -12.81
C LEU A 145 -18.57 13.74 -13.25
N ASP A 146 -18.38 14.80 -12.47
CA ASP A 146 -18.91 16.12 -12.81
C ASP A 146 -18.18 16.73 -14.02
N ALA A 147 -16.87 16.50 -14.15
CA ALA A 147 -16.09 16.89 -15.34
C ALA A 147 -16.54 16.12 -16.59
N GLU A 148 -16.77 14.80 -16.49
CA GLU A 148 -17.30 14.00 -17.61
C GLU A 148 -18.69 14.47 -18.05
N ARG A 149 -19.58 14.78 -17.09
CA ARG A 149 -20.90 15.34 -17.37
C ARG A 149 -20.80 16.69 -18.07
N ALA A 150 -19.94 17.57 -17.58
CA ALA A 150 -19.70 18.87 -18.18
C ALA A 150 -19.15 18.75 -19.61
N ALA A 151 -18.25 17.79 -19.86
CA ALA A 151 -17.65 17.57 -21.17
C ALA A 151 -18.63 17.02 -22.22
N ARG A 152 -19.67 16.28 -21.81
CA ARG A 152 -20.71 15.73 -22.70
C ARG A 152 -21.80 16.75 -23.06
N GLY A 153 -21.88 17.87 -22.34
CA GLY A 153 -22.87 18.91 -22.59
C GLY A 153 -22.54 19.77 -23.82
N PRO A 154 -23.54 20.42 -24.45
CA PRO A 154 -23.31 21.44 -25.46
C PRO A 154 -22.45 22.58 -24.89
N SER A 155 -21.50 23.08 -25.68
CA SER A 155 -20.67 24.22 -25.28
C SER A 155 -21.50 25.50 -25.36
N VAL A 156 -22.07 25.95 -24.24
CA VAL A 156 -22.94 27.14 -24.20
C VAL A 156 -22.14 28.44 -24.12
N THR A 157 -20.87 28.37 -23.70
CA THR A 157 -19.95 29.53 -23.63
C THR A 157 -18.89 29.48 -24.72
N LEU A 158 -18.34 30.66 -25.06
CA LEU A 158 -17.12 30.80 -25.85
C LEU A 158 -15.98 30.06 -25.13
N ARG A 159 -15.28 29.17 -25.84
CA ARG A 159 -14.09 28.50 -25.31
C ARG A 159 -12.90 29.44 -25.40
N TRP A 160 -12.59 30.11 -24.30
CA TRP A 160 -11.43 31.02 -24.22
C TRP A 160 -10.08 30.31 -24.33
N ASP A 161 -10.01 29.01 -24.02
CA ASP A 161 -8.81 28.18 -24.18
C ASP A 161 -8.67 27.58 -25.60
N ALA A 162 -9.67 27.75 -26.46
CA ALA A 162 -9.58 27.31 -27.84
C ALA A 162 -8.91 28.41 -28.66
N LEU A 163 -7.63 28.24 -28.98
CA LEU A 163 -7.00 28.99 -30.06
C LEU A 163 -7.89 28.88 -31.32
N PRO A 164 -8.13 29.98 -32.04
CA PRO A 164 -9.03 29.97 -33.20
C PRO A 164 -8.45 29.06 -34.27
N ARG A 165 -8.91 27.81 -34.30
CA ARG A 165 -8.72 26.94 -35.46
C ARG A 165 -9.80 27.36 -36.45
N ALA A 166 -9.38 27.97 -37.54
CA ALA A 166 -10.26 28.27 -38.66
C ALA A 166 -10.98 26.98 -39.08
N GLY A 167 -12.31 26.96 -38.94
CA GLY A 167 -13.17 25.90 -39.46
C GLY A 167 -13.98 25.17 -38.39
N GLY A 168 -15.21 25.63 -38.18
CA GLY A 168 -16.38 24.80 -37.89
C GLY A 168 -16.44 24.12 -36.54
N GLY A 169 -17.34 24.60 -35.68
CA GLY A 169 -17.74 23.92 -34.45
C GLY A 169 -18.11 22.46 -34.71
N SER A 170 -17.26 21.54 -34.27
CA SER A 170 -17.56 20.12 -34.27
C SER A 170 -18.07 19.76 -32.88
N ALA A 171 -19.40 19.61 -32.77
CA ALA A 171 -19.93 18.63 -31.85
C ALA A 171 -19.32 17.29 -32.27
N VAL A 172 -18.66 16.60 -31.34
CA VAL A 172 -18.12 15.25 -31.57
C VAL A 172 -19.24 14.41 -32.18
N ARG A 173 -19.14 14.14 -33.49
CA ARG A 173 -20.08 13.29 -34.21
C ARG A 173 -19.87 11.88 -33.71
N ALA A 174 -20.74 11.44 -32.80
CA ALA A 174 -20.90 10.02 -32.52
C ALA A 174 -21.60 9.41 -33.74
N GLU A 175 -20.83 8.83 -34.65
CA GLU A 175 -21.38 7.90 -35.65
C GLU A 175 -21.82 6.63 -34.90
N PRO A 176 -23.10 6.22 -34.97
CA PRO A 176 -23.47 4.85 -34.68
C PRO A 176 -23.00 4.00 -35.86
N GLY A 177 -22.11 3.04 -35.61
CA GLY A 177 -21.73 2.05 -36.63
C GLY A 177 -22.85 1.03 -36.84
N ASP A 178 -23.12 0.71 -38.11
CA ASP A 178 -23.90 -0.46 -38.56
C ASP A 178 -23.31 -1.78 -38.05
#